data_AF-A0A7T1HJX0-F1
#
_entry.id   AF-A0A7T1HJX0-F1
#
_cell.length_a   1.000
_cell.length_b   1.000
_cell.length_c   1.000
_cell.angle_alpha   90.00
_cell.angle_beta   90.00
_cell.angle_gamma   90.00
#
_symmetry.space_group_name_H-M   'P 1'
#
loop_
_entity.id
_entity.type
_entity.pdbx_description
1 polymer ?
#
loop_
_entity_poly.entity_id
_entity_poly.type
_entity_poly.pdbx_seq_one_letter_code
_entity_poly.pdbx_strand_id
1 'polypeptide(L)'
;MDANHPVPQAISHRQLITLLQSAAPDAPIIEGDADEERNDELEELLRSYGQVSQRLLQALQQRNGALARGRSPRQLMAIGALQAHVTMALQALSASQA
;
A
#
# COMPACT_ATOMS: atom_id res chain seq x y z
N MET A 1 23.03 23.25 -25.11
CA MET A 1 22.64 22.09 -24.29
C MET A 1 21.24 22.39 -23.79
N ASP A 2 20.27 22.05 -24.63
CA ASP A 2 18.87 22.41 -24.48
C ASP A 2 18.18 21.41 -23.56
N ALA A 3 18.01 21.79 -22.29
CA ALA A 3 17.16 21.07 -21.36
C ALA A 3 15.70 21.43 -21.65
N ASN A 4 15.12 20.77 -22.65
CA ASN A 4 13.67 20.77 -22.87
C ASN A 4 13.02 20.06 -21.67
N HIS A 5 12.71 20.82 -20.62
CA HIS A 5 11.97 20.34 -19.46
C HIS A 5 10.47 20.51 -19.78
N PRO A 6 9.71 19.42 -20.00
CA PRO A 6 8.33 19.51 -20.48
C PRO A 6 7.35 20.01 -19.42
N VAL A 7 7.81 20.27 -18.19
CA VAL A 7 6.98 20.71 -17.08
C VAL A 7 7.61 21.96 -16.44
N PRO A 8 6.88 23.09 -16.35
CA PRO A 8 7.38 24.30 -15.72
C PRO A 8 7.66 24.10 -14.23
N GLN A 9 8.77 24.62 -13.72
CA GLN A 9 9.10 24.57 -12.28
C GLN A 9 8.16 25.42 -11.41
N ALA A 10 7.43 26.36 -12.02
CA ALA A 10 6.36 27.12 -11.38
C ALA A 10 5.32 27.55 -12.43
N ILE A 11 4.04 27.58 -12.02
CA ILE A 11 2.93 28.10 -12.82
C ILE A 11 2.17 29.14 -12.01
N SER A 12 1.75 30.21 -12.67
CA SER A 12 0.83 31.18 -12.06
C SER A 12 -0.57 30.60 -11.97
N HIS A 13 -1.38 31.12 -11.04
CA HIS A 13 -2.78 30.72 -10.87
C HIS A 13 -3.59 30.81 -12.17
N ARG A 14 -3.32 31.84 -12.99
CA ARG A 14 -3.98 32.01 -14.30
C ARG A 14 -3.55 30.95 -15.32
N GLN A 15 -2.28 30.54 -15.31
CA GLN A 15 -1.78 29.47 -16.17
C GLN A 15 -2.36 28.11 -15.74
N LEU A 16 -2.48 27.85 -14.45
CA LEU A 16 -3.14 26.66 -13.92
C LEU A 16 -4.59 26.56 -14.41
N ILE A 17 -5.37 27.64 -14.28
CA ILE A 17 -6.77 27.67 -14.75
C ILE A 17 -6.86 27.38 -16.25
N THR A 18 -5.94 27.97 -17.03
CA THR A 18 -5.93 27.77 -18.49
C THR A 18 -5.63 26.33 -18.85
N LEU A 19 -4.65 25.70 -18.18
CA LEU A 19 -4.30 24.29 -18.36
C LEU A 19 -5.48 23.37 -18.00
N LEU A 20 -6.20 23.69 -16.92
CA LEU A 20 -7.36 22.92 -16.46
C LEU A 20 -8.55 23.03 -17.43
N GLN A 21 -8.72 24.19 -18.06
CA GLN A 21 -9.74 24.41 -19.10
C GLN A 21 -9.37 23.76 -20.44
N SER A 22 -8.08 23.62 -20.74
CA SER A 22 -7.58 23.00 -21.97
C SER A 22 -7.35 21.50 -21.86
N ALA A 23 -7.42 20.94 -20.66
CA ALA A 23 -7.30 19.51 -20.45
C ALA A 23 -8.50 18.83 -21.11
N ALA A 24 -8.24 17.92 -22.06
CA ALA A 24 -9.28 17.06 -22.57
C ALA A 24 -9.84 16.24 -21.39
N PRO A 25 -11.16 16.01 -21.31
CA PRO A 25 -11.69 15.04 -20.37
C PRO A 25 -10.95 13.72 -20.63
N ASP A 26 -10.55 13.03 -19.55
CA ASP A 26 -9.87 11.75 -19.65
C ASP A 26 -10.65 10.88 -20.64
N ALA A 27 -9.95 10.44 -21.70
CA ALA A 27 -10.54 9.49 -22.63
C ALA A 27 -11.01 8.30 -21.80
N PRO A 28 -12.21 7.73 -22.06
CA PRO A 28 -12.64 6.55 -21.36
C PRO A 28 -11.53 5.51 -21.51
N ILE A 29 -10.98 5.08 -20.38
CA ILE A 29 -10.07 3.94 -20.35
C ILE A 29 -10.93 2.78 -20.85
N ILE A 30 -10.68 2.33 -22.08
CA ILE A 30 -11.21 1.05 -22.54
C ILE A 30 -10.34 0.02 -21.84
N GLU A 31 -10.69 -0.29 -20.60
CA GLU A 31 -10.14 -1.42 -19.85
C GLU A 31 -10.47 -2.66 -20.68
N GLY A 32 -9.45 -3.32 -21.22
CA GLY A 32 -9.63 -4.64 -21.83
C GLY A 32 -9.69 -5.68 -20.72
N ASP A 33 -10.38 -6.80 -20.94
CA ASP A 33 -10.54 -7.94 -20.01
C ASP A 33 -9.27 -8.28 -19.18
N ALA A 34 -8.08 -8.09 -19.74
CA ALA A 34 -6.81 -8.37 -19.06
C ALA A 34 -6.48 -7.43 -17.88
N ASP A 35 -6.99 -6.20 -17.86
CA ASP A 35 -6.79 -5.27 -16.74
C ASP A 35 -7.79 -5.54 -15.60
N GLU A 36 -9.01 -5.99 -15.93
CA GLU A 36 -10.00 -6.46 -14.94
C GLU A 36 -9.49 -7.72 -14.22
N GLU A 37 -8.99 -8.72 -14.97
CA GLU A 37 -8.48 -9.99 -14.40
C GLU A 37 -7.24 -9.79 -13.50
N ARG A 38 -6.39 -8.80 -13.81
CA ARG A 38 -5.23 -8.41 -12.98
C ARG A 38 -5.63 -7.65 -11.71
N ASN A 39 -6.71 -6.88 -11.79
CA ASN A 39 -7.24 -6.17 -10.62
C ASN A 39 -7.84 -7.18 -9.63
N ASP A 40 -8.57 -8.18 -10.13
CA ASP A 40 -9.12 -9.28 -9.33
C ASP A 40 -8.03 -10.10 -8.61
N GLU A 41 -6.92 -10.41 -9.29
CA GLU A 41 -5.78 -11.10 -8.66
C GLU A 41 -5.16 -10.28 -7.52
N LEU A 42 -4.97 -8.97 -7.75
CA LEU A 42 -4.42 -8.08 -6.74
C LEU A 42 -5.34 -7.97 -5.51
N GLU A 43 -6.65 -7.83 -5.73
CA GLU A 43 -7.64 -7.78 -4.66
C GLU A 43 -7.63 -9.06 -3.81
N GLU A 44 -7.54 -10.23 -4.44
CA GLU A 44 -7.48 -11.51 -3.74
C GLU A 44 -6.18 -11.65 -2.93
N LEU A 45 -5.04 -11.20 -3.48
CA LEU A 45 -3.78 -11.15 -2.75
C LEU A 45 -3.85 -10.23 -1.52
N LEU A 46 -4.45 -9.05 -1.67
CA LEU A 46 -4.63 -8.08 -0.58
C LEU A 46 -5.56 -8.64 0.51
N ARG A 47 -6.64 -9.32 0.12
CA ARG A 47 -7.57 -10.00 1.04
C ARG A 47 -6.88 -11.13 1.79
N SER A 48 -6.17 -12.00 1.09
CA SER A 48 -5.42 -13.12 1.66
C SER A 48 -4.33 -12.63 2.63
N TYR A 49 -3.59 -11.58 2.25
CA TYR A 49 -2.61 -10.93 3.10
C TYR A 49 -3.23 -10.44 4.42
N GLY A 50 -4.39 -9.77 4.35
CA GLY A 50 -5.13 -9.31 5.53
C GLY A 50 -5.50 -10.46 6.48
N GLN A 51 -6.09 -11.54 5.95
CA GLN A 51 -6.51 -12.70 6.74
C GLN A 51 -5.33 -13.40 7.42
N VAL A 52 -4.26 -13.68 6.66
CA VAL A 52 -3.05 -14.35 7.17
C VAL A 52 -2.37 -13.49 8.25
N SER A 53 -2.27 -12.18 8.02
CA SER A 53 -1.65 -11.25 8.97
C SER A 53 -2.41 -11.16 10.30
N GLN A 54 -3.75 -11.09 10.26
CA GLN A 54 -4.57 -11.11 11.47
C GLN A 54 -4.40 -12.41 12.25
N ARG A 55 -4.42 -13.56 11.55
CA ARG A 55 -4.22 -14.87 12.17
C ARG A 55 -2.84 -15.02 12.81
N LEU A 56 -1.80 -14.49 12.15
CA LEU A 56 -0.44 -14.46 12.68
C LEU A 56 -0.36 -13.66 13.98
N LEU A 57 -0.93 -12.45 14.01
CA LEU A 57 -0.92 -11.60 15.21
C LEU A 57 -1.62 -12.27 16.39
N GLN A 58 -2.79 -12.89 16.17
CA GLN A 58 -3.49 -13.65 17.21
C GLN A 58 -2.63 -14.80 17.74
N ALA A 59 -2.01 -15.58 16.85
CA ALA A 59 -1.15 -16.71 17.25
C ALA A 59 0.07 -16.25 18.05
N LEU A 60 0.65 -15.10 17.71
CA LEU A 60 1.77 -14.52 18.45
C LEU A 60 1.34 -14.05 19.84
N GLN A 61 0.21 -13.34 19.95
CA GLN A 61 -0.33 -12.85 21.22
C GLN A 61 -0.68 -13.99 22.18
N GLN A 62 -1.36 -15.03 21.68
CA GLN A 62 -1.74 -16.22 22.48
C GLN A 62 -0.53 -17.00 23.01
N ARG A 63 0.62 -16.90 22.33
CA ARG A 63 1.82 -17.66 22.67
C ARG A 63 2.88 -16.84 23.40
N ASN A 64 2.65 -15.58 23.75
CA ASN A 64 3.68 -14.70 24.34
C ASN A 64 4.53 -15.35 25.46
N GLY A 65 3.91 -16.08 26.41
CA GLY A 65 4.67 -16.79 27.45
C GLY A 65 5.47 -18.01 26.95
N ALA A 66 4.96 -18.73 25.95
CA ALA A 66 5.68 -19.83 25.31
C ALA A 66 6.77 -19.35 24.35
N LEU A 67 6.58 -18.18 23.73
CA LEU A 67 7.53 -17.55 22.81
C LEU A 67 8.82 -17.10 23.52
N ALA A 68 8.75 -16.82 24.83
CA ALA A 68 9.89 -16.49 25.68
C ALA A 68 10.76 -17.70 26.04
N ARG A 69 10.21 -18.92 25.99
CA ARG A 69 10.95 -20.15 26.32
C ARG A 69 11.85 -20.56 25.16
N GLY A 70 13.16 -20.64 25.40
CA GLY A 70 14.14 -21.09 24.43
C GLY A 70 14.52 -20.07 23.36
N ARG A 71 14.17 -18.78 23.54
CA ARG A 71 14.55 -17.70 22.63
C ARG A 71 15.48 -16.69 23.29
N SER A 72 16.42 -16.17 22.51
CA SER A 72 17.31 -15.11 22.96
C SER A 72 16.60 -13.75 23.00
N PRO A 73 17.09 -12.78 23.80
CA PRO A 73 16.54 -11.43 23.82
C PRO A 73 16.45 -10.77 22.43
N ARG A 74 17.44 -11.02 21.56
CA ARG A 74 17.44 -10.53 20.17
C ARG A 74 16.28 -11.09 19.36
N GLN A 75 15.96 -12.37 19.53
CA GLN A 75 14.84 -13.01 18.84
C GLN A 75 13.49 -12.47 19.34
N LEU A 76 13.37 -12.21 20.64
CA LEU A 76 12.16 -11.60 21.21
C LEU A 76 11.94 -10.18 20.68
N MET A 77 13.01 -9.38 20.60
CA MET A 77 12.93 -8.05 19.98
C MET A 77 12.53 -8.12 18.50
N ALA A 78 13.10 -9.05 17.75
CA ALA A 78 12.73 -9.24 16.34
C ALA A 78 11.25 -9.63 16.17
N ILE A 79 10.71 -10.48 17.05
CA ILE A 79 9.28 -10.84 17.04
C ILE A 79 8.42 -9.61 17.38
N GLY A 80 8.81 -8.81 18.37
CA GLY A 80 8.11 -7.58 18.70
C GLY A 80 8.09 -6.58 17.53
N ALA A 81 9.23 -6.40 16.86
CA ALA A 81 9.32 -5.55 15.67
C ALA A 81 8.45 -6.09 14.51
N LEU A 82 8.42 -7.41 14.31
CA LEU A 82 7.53 -8.04 13.33
C LEU A 82 6.05 -7.75 13.64
N GLN A 83 5.62 -7.89 14.89
CA GLN A 83 4.25 -7.58 15.29
C GLN A 83 3.88 -6.12 14.99
N ALA A 84 4.79 -5.19 15.27
CA ALA A 84 4.59 -3.77 14.98
C ALA A 84 4.43 -3.52 13.47
N HIS A 85 5.33 -4.05 12.64
CA HIS A 85 5.25 -3.87 11.19
C HIS A 85 3.99 -4.50 10.58
N VAL A 86 3.60 -5.70 11.00
CA VAL A 86 2.36 -6.34 10.51
C VAL A 86 1.13 -5.55 10.92
N THR A 87 1.11 -5.00 12.13
CA THR A 87 0.01 -4.12 12.58
C THR A 87 -0.08 -2.86 11.72
N MET A 88 1.05 -2.20 11.45
CA MET A 88 1.09 -1.03 10.58
C MET A 88 0.65 -1.36 9.14
N ALA A 89 1.08 -2.49 8.60
CA ALA A 89 0.70 -2.91 7.26
C ALA A 89 -0.80 -3.21 7.16
N LEU A 90 -1.42 -3.78 8.20
CA LEU A 90 -2.88 -3.95 8.27
C LEU A 90 -3.64 -2.61 8.32
N GLN A 91 -3.10 -1.61 9.02
CA GLN A 91 -3.69 -0.27 9.02
C GLN A 91 -3.61 0.38 7.64
N ALA A 92 -2.45 0.27 6.97
CA ALA A 92 -2.28 0.75 5.60
C ALA A 92 -3.21 0.02 4.62
N LEU A 93 -3.35 -1.31 4.76
CA LEU A 93 -4.28 -2.12 3.97
C LEU A 93 -5.72 -1.63 4.15
N SER A 94 -6.17 -1.43 5.39
CA SER A 94 -7.51 -0.92 5.67
C SER A 94 -7.74 0.47 5.08
N ALA A 95 -6.72 1.33 5.09
CA ALA A 95 -6.81 2.67 4.50
C ALA A 95 -6.79 2.65 2.96
N SER A 96 -6.17 1.63 2.35
CA SER A 96 -6.15 1.46 0.89
C SER A 96 -7.47 0.94 0.30
N GLN A 97 -8.38 0.47 1.16
CA GLN A 97 -9.67 -0.13 0.79
C GLN A 97 -10.87 0.76 1.19
N ALA A 98 -10.63 1.92 1.80
CA ALA A 98 -11.63 2.86 2.30
C ALA A 98 -11.82 4.02 1.32
#